data_AF-A0A6P1NBJ9-F1
#
_entry.id   AF-A0A6P1NBJ9-F1
#
_cell.length_a   1.000
_cell.length_b   1.000
_cell.length_c   1.000
_cell.angle_alpha   90.00
_cell.angle_beta   90.00
_cell.angle_gamma   90.00
#
_symmetry.space_group_name_H-M   'P 1'
#
loop_
_entity.id
_entity.type
_entity.pdbx_description
1 polymer ?
#
loop_
_entity_poly.entity_id
_entity_poly.type
_entity_poly.pdbx_seq_one_letter_code
_entity_poly.pdbx_strand_id
1 'polypeptide(L)'
;MFKLTKIVFGSAALIYCVSAYAKPFTNEDAINEAKNYEFYCGDTHTKSECTLARKAFIKDYQNAYADDRTAQEKVVHALREYRSRDDASTLLDVCAWQLFLIPVKPEQRLPGQQHGWESMCSLFSAGDPNLRLGYGQRFLVTRIYEIGRIIGAHTVHRVKGNSDGKK
;
A
#
# COMPACT_ATOMS: atom_id res chain seq x y z
N MET A 1 -21.45 41.95 -14.50
CA MET A 1 -20.45 41.01 -13.93
C MET A 1 -21.06 40.17 -12.79
N PHE A 2 -22.04 39.28 -13.06
CA PHE A 2 -22.70 38.48 -12.00
C PHE A 2 -22.97 37.01 -12.38
N LYS A 3 -22.40 36.52 -13.50
CA LYS A 3 -22.58 35.13 -13.97
C LYS A 3 -21.40 34.19 -13.66
N LEU A 4 -20.21 34.73 -13.38
CA LEU A 4 -19.03 33.92 -13.04
C LEU A 4 -19.05 33.42 -11.58
N THR A 5 -19.63 34.19 -10.65
CA THR A 5 -19.64 33.82 -9.22
C THR A 5 -20.50 32.59 -8.92
N LYS A 6 -21.62 32.38 -9.63
CA LYS A 6 -22.50 31.21 -9.41
C LYS A 6 -21.89 29.89 -9.90
N ILE A 7 -21.00 29.94 -10.90
CA ILE A 7 -20.36 28.74 -11.44
C ILE A 7 -19.30 28.22 -10.45
N VAL A 8 -18.58 29.11 -9.78
CA VAL A 8 -17.56 28.72 -8.78
C VAL A 8 -18.19 28.08 -7.53
N PHE A 9 -19.33 28.58 -7.06
CA PHE A 9 -20.05 27.97 -5.93
C PHE A 9 -20.72 26.63 -6.28
N GLY A 10 -21.20 26.47 -7.51
CA GLY A 10 -21.75 25.18 -7.98
C GLY A 10 -20.70 24.07 -8.02
N SER A 11 -19.48 24.39 -8.44
CA SER A 11 -18.35 23.45 -8.46
C SER A 11 -17.88 23.09 -7.05
N ALA A 12 -17.83 24.06 -6.12
CA ALA A 12 -17.47 23.80 -4.73
C ALA A 12 -18.50 22.92 -4.00
N ALA A 13 -19.80 23.14 -4.26
CA ALA A 13 -20.87 22.30 -3.71
C ALA A 13 -20.84 20.87 -4.30
N LEU A 14 -20.53 20.71 -5.59
CA LEU A 14 -20.35 19.38 -6.20
C LEU A 14 -19.12 18.65 -5.67
N ILE A 15 -18.00 19.34 -5.45
CA ILE A 15 -16.81 18.76 -4.81
C ILE A 15 -17.13 18.33 -3.38
N TYR A 16 -17.88 19.13 -2.62
CA TYR A 16 -18.31 18.78 -1.25
C TYR A 16 -19.30 17.61 -1.23
N CYS A 17 -20.22 17.53 -2.19
CA CYS A 17 -21.13 16.39 -2.31
C CYS A 17 -20.36 15.11 -2.66
N VAL A 18 -19.43 15.14 -3.62
CA VAL A 18 -18.64 13.96 -4.00
C VAL A 18 -17.67 13.53 -2.89
N SER A 19 -17.11 14.46 -2.12
CA SER A 19 -16.27 14.13 -0.95
C SER A 19 -17.07 13.66 0.26
N ALA A 20 -18.32 14.10 0.43
CA ALA A 20 -19.21 13.62 1.49
C ALA A 20 -19.71 12.18 1.26
N TYR A 21 -19.71 11.69 0.02
CA TYR A 21 -20.11 10.31 -0.32
C TYR A 21 -18.94 9.33 -0.44
N ALA A 22 -17.68 9.80 -0.36
CA ALA A 22 -16.54 8.89 -0.32
C ALA A 22 -16.48 8.24 1.07
N LYS A 23 -16.88 6.95 1.15
CA LYS A 23 -16.78 6.18 2.40
C LYS A 23 -15.31 6.23 2.87
N PRO A 24 -15.04 6.63 4.13
CA PRO A 24 -13.68 6.62 4.66
C PRO A 24 -13.15 5.18 4.66
N PHE A 25 -11.87 5.02 4.38
CA PHE A 25 -11.22 3.72 4.43
C PHE A 25 -11.01 3.30 5.89
N THR A 26 -11.63 2.19 6.29
CA THR A 26 -11.72 1.77 7.69
C THR A 26 -10.72 0.66 8.03
N ASN A 27 -10.61 0.33 9.33
CA ASN A 27 -9.89 -0.87 9.77
C ASN A 27 -10.42 -2.16 9.12
N GLU A 28 -11.73 -2.26 8.92
CA GLU A 28 -12.34 -3.43 8.27
C GLU A 28 -11.94 -3.52 6.80
N ASP A 29 -11.90 -2.38 6.10
CA ASP A 29 -11.44 -2.33 4.70
C ASP A 29 -9.97 -2.75 4.60
N ALA A 30 -9.10 -2.27 5.51
CA ALA A 30 -7.70 -2.68 5.59
C ALA A 30 -7.53 -4.20 5.82
N ILE A 31 -8.30 -4.76 6.75
CA ILE A 31 -8.27 -6.20 7.06
C ILE A 31 -8.78 -7.02 5.88
N ASN A 32 -9.85 -6.58 5.22
CA ASN A 32 -10.43 -7.28 4.07
C ASN A 32 -9.48 -7.27 2.88
N GLU A 33 -8.88 -6.13 2.57
CA GLU A 33 -7.84 -6.01 1.56
C GLU A 33 -6.65 -6.93 1.87
N ALA A 34 -6.15 -6.91 3.11
CA ALA A 34 -5.06 -7.77 3.53
C ALA A 34 -5.38 -9.27 3.40
N LYS A 35 -6.64 -9.67 3.64
CA LYS A 35 -7.09 -11.06 3.48
C LYS A 35 -7.24 -11.48 2.03
N ASN A 36 -7.50 -10.54 1.13
CA ASN A 36 -7.61 -10.84 -0.30
C ASN A 36 -6.24 -11.10 -0.93
N TYR A 37 -5.15 -10.80 -0.23
CA TYR A 37 -3.82 -11.19 -0.69
C TYR A 37 -3.61 -12.70 -0.63
N GLU A 38 -3.24 -13.23 -1.80
CA GLU A 38 -2.75 -14.59 -1.93
C GLU A 38 -1.38 -14.68 -1.24
N PHE A 39 -1.36 -15.39 -0.11
CA PHE A 39 -0.19 -15.54 0.75
C PHE A 39 0.41 -16.92 0.43
N TYR A 40 1.38 -16.93 -0.47
CA TYR A 40 2.08 -18.12 -0.93
C TYR A 40 3.07 -18.58 0.15
N CYS A 41 2.79 -19.75 0.71
CA CYS A 41 3.66 -20.38 1.71
C CYS A 41 4.79 -21.20 1.09
N GLY A 42 4.67 -21.55 -0.19
CA GLY A 42 5.63 -22.35 -0.94
C GLY A 42 6.08 -23.64 -0.24
N ASP A 43 7.23 -24.13 -0.69
CA ASP A 43 7.95 -25.26 -0.07
C ASP A 43 8.90 -24.80 1.04
N THR A 44 9.13 -23.48 1.16
CA THR A 44 10.14 -22.88 2.03
C THR A 44 9.66 -22.59 3.45
N HIS A 45 8.34 -22.50 3.67
CA HIS A 45 7.76 -22.20 4.98
C HIS A 45 6.75 -23.28 5.38
N THR A 46 6.73 -23.65 6.66
CA THR A 46 5.71 -24.54 7.20
C THR A 46 4.34 -23.85 7.22
N LYS A 47 3.25 -24.64 7.16
CA LYS A 47 1.87 -24.13 7.27
C LYS A 47 1.64 -23.31 8.55
N SER A 48 2.26 -23.70 9.66
CA SER A 48 2.20 -23.00 10.94
C SER A 48 2.87 -21.63 10.89
N GLU A 49 4.09 -21.56 10.36
CA GLU A 49 4.82 -20.29 10.21
C GLU A 49 4.06 -19.33 9.31
N CYS A 50 3.53 -19.85 8.21
CA CYS A 50 2.77 -19.05 7.27
C CYS A 50 1.45 -18.53 7.86
N THR A 51 0.79 -19.31 8.72
CA THR A 51 -0.41 -18.86 9.46
C THR A 51 -0.06 -17.73 10.44
N LEU A 52 1.07 -17.83 11.13
CA LEU A 52 1.55 -16.77 12.03
C LEU A 52 1.94 -15.51 11.23
N ALA A 53 2.66 -15.68 10.12
CA ALA A 53 3.05 -14.60 9.22
C ALA A 53 1.83 -13.89 8.65
N ARG A 54 0.79 -14.61 8.22
CA ARG A 54 -0.45 -14.01 7.72
C ARG A 54 -1.19 -13.20 8.79
N LYS A 55 -1.24 -13.68 10.04
CA LYS A 55 -1.82 -12.92 11.15
C LYS A 55 -1.03 -11.65 11.45
N ALA A 56 0.30 -11.75 11.49
CA ALA A 56 1.18 -10.60 11.68
C ALA A 56 1.02 -9.58 10.55
N PHE A 57 0.98 -10.06 9.30
CA PHE A 57 0.80 -9.23 8.12
C PHE A 57 -0.52 -8.45 8.16
N ILE A 58 -1.67 -9.07 8.47
CA ILE A 58 -2.95 -8.33 8.55
C ILE A 58 -2.87 -7.18 9.56
N LYS A 59 -2.24 -7.43 10.72
CA LYS A 59 -2.05 -6.42 11.75
C LYS A 59 -1.13 -5.30 11.28
N ASP A 60 0.01 -5.65 10.69
CA ASP A 60 0.97 -4.68 10.16
C ASP A 60 0.35 -3.87 9.00
N TYR A 61 -0.49 -4.49 8.17
CA TYR A 61 -1.20 -3.81 7.08
C TYR A 61 -2.20 -2.77 7.59
N GLN A 62 -2.97 -3.11 8.62
CA GLN A 62 -3.85 -2.14 9.28
C GLN A 62 -3.03 -0.99 9.91
N ASN A 63 -1.94 -1.31 10.60
CA ASN A 63 -1.08 -0.30 11.21
C ASN A 63 -0.38 0.58 10.17
N ALA A 64 -0.02 0.02 9.02
CA ALA A 64 0.62 0.74 7.92
C ALA A 64 -0.28 1.85 7.37
N TYR A 65 -1.58 1.56 7.20
CA TYR A 65 -2.57 2.58 6.82
C TYR A 65 -2.91 3.57 7.95
N ALA A 66 -2.60 3.24 9.20
CA ALA A 66 -2.65 4.17 10.34
C ALA A 66 -1.32 4.93 10.53
N ASP A 67 -0.57 5.11 9.45
CA ASP A 67 0.71 5.81 9.34
C ASP A 67 1.81 5.27 10.29
N ASP A 68 1.81 3.98 10.60
CA ASP A 68 2.92 3.36 11.34
C ASP A 68 4.04 2.97 10.38
N ARG A 69 5.12 3.75 10.39
CA ARG A 69 6.26 3.57 9.50
C ARG A 69 6.90 2.19 9.59
N THR A 70 7.06 1.66 10.80
CA THR A 70 7.63 0.32 11.01
C THR A 70 6.71 -0.75 10.46
N ALA A 71 5.40 -0.58 10.61
CA ALA A 71 4.43 -1.50 10.04
C ALA A 71 4.43 -1.45 8.50
N GLN A 72 4.58 -0.27 7.91
CA GLN A 72 4.69 -0.14 6.46
C GLN A 72 5.90 -0.91 5.89
N GLU A 73 7.07 -0.82 6.53
CA GLU A 73 8.27 -1.56 6.11
C GLU A 73 8.07 -3.09 6.23
N LYS A 74 7.40 -3.54 7.29
CA LYS A 74 7.03 -4.96 7.47
C LYS A 74 6.06 -5.44 6.40
N VAL A 75 5.08 -4.62 6.00
CA VAL A 75 4.17 -4.91 4.88
C VAL A 75 4.95 -5.18 3.60
N VAL A 76 5.90 -4.31 3.25
CA VAL A 76 6.74 -4.52 2.06
C VAL A 76 7.53 -5.82 2.14
N HIS A 77 8.15 -6.11 3.29
CA HIS A 77 8.89 -7.35 3.49
C HIS A 77 8.00 -8.59 3.37
N ALA A 78 6.85 -8.60 4.03
CA ALA A 78 5.90 -9.70 3.96
C ALA A 78 5.36 -9.91 2.54
N LEU A 79 5.05 -8.82 1.83
CA LEU A 79 4.64 -8.86 0.43
C LEU A 79 5.75 -9.35 -0.50
N ARG A 80 7.04 -9.27 -0.14
CA ARG A 80 8.12 -9.84 -0.96
C ARG A 80 8.34 -11.32 -0.68
N GLU A 81 8.22 -11.69 0.59
CA GLU A 81 8.54 -13.03 1.08
C GLU A 81 7.44 -14.04 0.75
N TYR A 82 6.18 -13.65 0.97
CA TYR A 82 5.04 -14.58 0.97
C TYR A 82 4.11 -14.40 -0.24
N ARG A 83 4.58 -13.82 -1.32
CA ARG A 83 3.76 -13.55 -2.51
C ARG A 83 4.33 -14.26 -3.71
N SER A 84 3.45 -14.72 -4.59
CA SER A 84 3.87 -15.25 -5.88
C SER A 84 4.49 -14.14 -6.72
N ARG A 85 5.66 -14.41 -7.29
CA ARG A 85 6.36 -13.47 -8.19
C ARG A 85 5.75 -13.45 -9.60
N ASP A 86 4.83 -14.36 -9.89
CA ASP A 86 4.22 -14.52 -11.21
C ASP A 86 2.91 -13.74 -11.37
N ASP A 87 2.40 -13.13 -10.30
CA ASP A 87 1.16 -12.33 -10.33
C ASP A 87 1.47 -10.83 -10.45
N ALA A 88 1.04 -10.23 -11.57
CA ALA A 88 1.25 -8.82 -11.86
C ALA A 88 0.54 -7.88 -10.86
N SER A 89 -0.62 -8.28 -10.31
CA SER A 89 -1.33 -7.48 -9.30
C SER A 89 -0.56 -7.44 -7.97
N THR A 90 0.10 -8.55 -7.68
CA THR A 90 0.96 -8.71 -6.52
C THR A 90 2.23 -7.87 -6.63
N LEU A 91 2.89 -7.90 -7.78
CA LEU A 91 4.04 -7.04 -8.05
C LEU A 91 3.68 -5.55 -7.98
N LEU A 92 2.49 -5.18 -8.48
CA LEU A 92 1.98 -3.82 -8.40
C LEU A 92 1.90 -3.31 -6.95
N ASP A 93 1.30 -4.09 -6.04
CA ASP A 93 1.16 -3.69 -4.63
C ASP A 93 2.50 -3.62 -3.91
N VAL A 94 3.39 -4.59 -4.15
CA VAL A 94 4.74 -4.56 -3.55
C VAL A 94 5.48 -3.30 -3.99
N CYS A 95 5.40 -2.97 -5.28
CA CYS A 95 6.02 -1.78 -5.84
C CYS A 95 5.37 -0.50 -5.34
N ALA A 96 4.04 -0.45 -5.22
CA ALA A 96 3.33 0.72 -4.71
C ALA A 96 3.71 1.01 -3.26
N TRP A 97 3.66 0.02 -2.38
CA TRP A 97 4.09 0.17 -0.99
C TRP A 97 5.57 0.53 -0.90
N GLN A 98 6.44 -0.15 -1.64
CA GLN A 98 7.87 0.15 -1.62
C GLN A 98 8.15 1.59 -2.06
N LEU A 99 7.54 2.07 -3.16
CA LEU A 99 7.72 3.42 -3.68
C LEU A 99 7.11 4.48 -2.77
N PHE A 100 5.95 4.19 -2.17
CA PHE A 100 5.38 5.04 -1.11
C PHE A 100 6.35 5.20 0.06
N LEU A 101 7.10 4.15 0.39
CA LEU A 101 8.05 4.18 1.48
C LEU A 101 9.39 4.81 1.15
N ILE A 102 9.82 4.91 -0.11
CA ILE A 102 11.12 5.52 -0.42
C ILE A 102 11.12 6.93 0.17
N PRO A 103 11.85 7.18 1.27
CA PRO A 103 12.03 8.52 1.75
C PRO A 103 12.91 9.21 0.71
N VAL A 104 12.73 10.51 0.52
CA VAL A 104 13.65 11.39 -0.24
C VAL A 104 15.07 11.41 0.38
N LYS A 105 15.40 10.54 1.35
CA LYS A 105 16.67 10.50 2.08
C LYS A 105 17.26 9.08 2.15
N PRO A 106 18.51 8.88 1.67
CA PRO A 106 19.21 7.58 1.62
C PRO A 106 19.50 6.90 2.96
N GLU A 107 19.43 7.63 4.07
CA GLU A 107 20.03 7.25 5.37
C GLU A 107 19.25 6.17 6.15
N GLN A 108 18.02 5.84 5.76
CA GLN A 108 17.18 4.83 6.45
C GLN A 108 17.14 3.48 5.74
N ARG A 109 17.97 3.26 4.72
CA ARG A 109 17.99 2.02 3.94
C ARG A 109 18.75 0.93 4.69
N LEU A 110 18.10 -0.20 4.96
CA LEU A 110 18.75 -1.40 5.50
C LEU A 110 19.86 -1.89 4.54
N PRO A 111 21.04 -2.31 5.03
CA PRO A 111 22.11 -2.82 4.18
C PRO A 111 21.64 -4.05 3.38
N GLY A 112 21.80 -4.04 2.06
CA GLY A 112 21.41 -5.15 1.17
C GLY A 112 20.11 -4.93 0.37
N GLN A 113 19.35 -3.86 0.62
CA GLN A 113 18.11 -3.56 -0.12
C GLN A 113 18.33 -3.01 -1.56
N GLN A 114 19.57 -2.83 -2.02
CA GLN A 114 19.86 -1.87 -3.09
C GLN A 114 19.57 -2.37 -4.52
N HIS A 115 19.45 -3.67 -4.80
CA HIS A 115 19.45 -4.17 -6.20
C HIS A 115 18.28 -5.08 -6.62
N GLY A 116 17.45 -5.56 -5.68
CA GLY A 116 16.33 -6.46 -6.03
C GLY A 116 15.03 -5.75 -6.42
N TRP A 117 14.86 -4.48 -6.06
CA TRP A 117 13.58 -3.77 -6.23
C TRP A 117 13.45 -3.10 -7.61
N GLU A 118 14.56 -2.60 -8.16
CA GLU A 118 14.58 -2.02 -9.52
C GLU A 118 14.21 -3.08 -10.55
N SER A 119 14.69 -4.32 -10.39
CA SER A 119 14.31 -5.43 -11.27
C SER A 119 12.87 -5.90 -11.06
N MET A 120 12.38 -5.97 -9.82
CA MET A 120 11.00 -6.39 -9.53
C MET A 120 9.96 -5.36 -9.99
N CYS A 121 10.28 -4.07 -9.85
CA CYS A 121 9.42 -2.97 -10.30
C CYS A 121 9.73 -2.51 -11.73
N SER A 122 10.76 -3.06 -12.39
CA SER A 122 11.18 -2.71 -13.76
C SER A 122 10.05 -2.84 -14.77
N LEU A 123 9.17 -3.83 -14.59
CA LEU A 123 7.93 -4.03 -15.36
C LEU A 123 7.04 -2.78 -15.38
N PHE A 124 7.19 -1.90 -14.40
CA PHE A 124 6.45 -0.66 -14.24
C PHE A 124 7.31 0.61 -14.32
N SER A 125 8.64 0.52 -14.25
CA SER A 125 9.54 1.68 -14.09
C SER A 125 10.43 2.05 -15.29
N ALA A 126 10.68 1.19 -16.29
CA ALA A 126 11.41 1.64 -17.50
C ALA A 126 11.26 0.72 -18.72
N GLY A 127 10.57 1.22 -19.76
CA GLY A 127 11.05 1.16 -21.15
C GLY A 127 11.33 -0.20 -21.81
N ASP A 128 10.39 -1.15 -21.81
CA ASP A 128 10.36 -2.10 -22.93
C ASP A 128 9.61 -1.43 -24.12
N PRO A 129 10.29 -1.11 -25.24
CA PRO A 129 9.64 -0.50 -26.40
C PRO A 129 8.55 -1.38 -27.04
N ASN A 130 8.47 -2.67 -26.68
CA ASN A 130 7.46 -3.61 -27.18
C ASN A 130 6.25 -3.79 -26.24
N LEU A 131 6.32 -3.36 -24.97
CA LEU A 131 5.22 -3.47 -24.02
C LEU A 131 4.61 -2.08 -23.78
N ARG A 132 3.44 -1.87 -24.38
CA ARG A 132 2.52 -0.72 -24.23
C ARG A 132 2.66 0.03 -22.88
N LEU A 133 3.56 1.01 -22.86
CA LEU A 133 4.00 1.85 -21.73
C LEU A 133 2.92 2.72 -21.05
N GLY A 134 1.64 2.63 -21.42
CA GLY A 134 0.61 3.55 -20.91
C GLY A 134 -0.12 3.12 -19.64
N TYR A 135 -0.26 1.80 -19.40
CA TYR A 135 -1.24 1.30 -18.43
C TYR A 135 -0.63 0.89 -17.09
N GLY A 136 0.45 0.09 -17.08
CA GLY A 136 1.07 -0.42 -15.85
C GLY A 136 1.60 0.70 -14.93
N GLN A 137 2.31 1.67 -15.50
CA GLN A 137 2.81 2.83 -14.75
C GLN A 137 1.66 3.67 -14.18
N ARG A 138 0.56 3.82 -14.92
CA ARG A 138 -0.63 4.55 -14.45
C ARG A 138 -1.29 3.83 -13.28
N PHE A 139 -1.41 2.51 -13.33
CA PHE A 139 -1.94 1.73 -12.20
C PHE A 139 -1.04 1.87 -10.96
N LEU A 140 0.28 1.81 -11.14
CA LEU A 140 1.24 1.96 -10.04
C LEU A 140 1.12 3.33 -9.37
N VAL A 141 1.13 4.39 -10.18
CA VAL A 141 0.99 5.78 -9.68
C VAL A 141 -0.35 5.96 -8.98
N THR A 142 -1.44 5.46 -9.57
CA THR A 142 -2.78 5.55 -8.96
C THR A 142 -2.80 4.86 -7.60
N ARG A 143 -2.22 3.67 -7.50
CA ARG A 143 -2.17 2.91 -6.26
C ARG A 143 -1.35 3.62 -5.17
N ILE A 144 -0.21 4.21 -5.52
CA ILE A 144 0.61 5.01 -4.60
C ILE A 144 -0.20 6.20 -4.05
N TYR A 145 -0.92 6.91 -4.92
CA TYR A 145 -1.78 8.03 -4.50
C TYR A 145 -2.94 7.58 -3.61
N GLU A 146 -3.55 6.43 -3.89
CA GLU A 146 -4.61 5.87 -3.03
C GLU A 146 -4.09 5.58 -1.62
N ILE A 147 -2.94 4.90 -1.51
CA ILE A 147 -2.29 4.62 -0.23
C ILE A 147 -2.02 5.93 0.53
N GLY A 148 -1.40 6.91 -0.13
CA GLY A 148 -1.08 8.20 0.49
C GLY A 148 -2.33 8.98 0.91
N ARG A 149 -3.41 8.93 0.13
CA ARG A 149 -4.69 9.57 0.47
C ARG A 149 -5.34 8.94 1.70
N ILE A 150 -5.33 7.60 1.78
CA ILE A 150 -5.87 6.87 2.94
C ILE A 150 -5.12 7.24 4.21
N ILE A 151 -3.78 7.20 4.16
CA ILE A 151 -2.91 7.56 5.29
C ILE A 151 -3.12 9.02 5.69
N GLY A 152 -3.13 9.95 4.72
CA GLY A 152 -3.34 11.38 4.97
C GLY A 152 -4.70 11.70 5.60
N ALA A 153 -5.73 10.90 5.33
CA ALA A 153 -7.05 11.07 5.92
C ALA A 153 -7.14 10.55 7.38
N HIS A 154 -6.13 9.81 7.87
CA HIS A 154 -6.07 9.28 9.24
C HIS A 154 -7.32 8.49 9.68
N THR A 155 -7.98 7.80 8.75
CA THR A 155 -9.25 7.08 9.00
C THR A 155 -9.06 5.69 9.59
N VAL A 156 -7.85 5.15 9.54
CA VAL A 156 -7.47 3.85 10.12
C VAL A 156 -6.81 4.06 11.47
N HIS A 157 -7.16 3.24 12.46
CA HIS A 157 -6.62 3.36 13.82
C HIS A 157 -5.58 2.27 14.11
N ARG A 158 -4.46 2.69 14.71
CA ARG A 158 -3.38 1.78 15.11
C ARG A 158 -3.88 0.74 16.11
N VAL A 159 -3.57 -0.52 15.82
CA VAL A 159 -3.70 -1.64 16.74
C VAL A 159 -2.54 -1.56 17.73
N LYS A 160 -2.84 -1.23 19.00
CA LYS A 160 -1.88 -1.40 20.09
C LYS A 160 -1.55 -2.89 20.19
N GLY A 161 -0.27 -3.23 20.12
CA GLY A 161 0.13 -4.58 20.50
C GLY A 161 -0.29 -4.81 21.94
N ASN A 162 -0.90 -5.95 22.24
CA ASN A 162 -0.92 -6.44 23.60
C ASN A 162 0.54 -6.53 24.04
N SER A 163 0.97 -5.56 24.85
CA SER A 163 2.07 -5.76 25.77
C SER A 163 1.54 -6.76 26.79
N ASP A 164 1.58 -8.05 26.44
CA ASP A 164 1.37 -9.09 27.44
C ASP A 164 2.37 -8.81 28.56
N GLY A 165 1.81 -8.64 29.76
CA GLY A 165 2.51 -8.12 30.91
C GLY A 165 3.77 -8.90 31.23
N LYS A 166 4.82 -8.15 31.55
CA LYS A 166 5.76 -8.59 32.58
C LYS A 166 5.67 -7.57 33.71
N LYS A 167 4.90 -7.97 34.73
CA LYS A 167 5.15 -7.58 36.11
C LYS A 167 6.49 -8.17 36.54
#